data_AF-A0A9E3YL97-F1
#
_entry.id   AF-A0A9E3YL97-F1
#
_cell.length_a   1.000
_cell.length_b   1.000
_cell.length_c   1.000
_cell.angle_alpha   90.00
_cell.angle_beta   90.00
_cell.angle_gamma   90.00
#
_symmetry.space_group_name_H-M   'P 1'
#
loop_
_entity.id
_entity.type
_entity.pdbx_description
1 polymer ?
#
loop_
_entity_poly.entity_id
_entity_poly.type
_entity_poly.pdbx_seq_one_letter_code
_entity_poly.pdbx_strand_id
1 'polypeptide(L)' 'MLDDSNAKSMTIIVTKGTLDWAYPPFILATTAAAMGLEVTMF' A
#
# COMPACT_ATOMS: atom_id res chain seq x y z
N MET A 1 12.65 -5.27 -23.84
CA MET A 1 12.22 -6.05 -22.67
C MET A 1 11.86 -5.06 -21.58
N LEU A 2 10.66 -5.16 -21.01
CA LEU A 2 10.28 -4.38 -19.83
C LEU A 2 11.10 -4.93 -18.65
N ASP A 3 11.69 -4.02 -17.90
CA ASP A 3 12.58 -4.33 -16.79
C ASP A 3 11.73 -4.73 -15.56
N ASP A 4 11.50 -6.03 -15.39
CA ASP A 4 10.78 -6.65 -14.27
C ASP A 4 11.61 -6.67 -12.96
N SER A 5 12.61 -5.81 -12.81
CA SER A 5 13.55 -5.84 -11.66
C SER A 5 13.22 -4.88 -10.52
N ASN A 6 12.18 -4.06 -10.66
CA ASN A 6 11.82 -3.10 -9.61
C ASN A 6 10.56 -3.59 -8.88
N ALA A 7 10.75 -4.51 -7.94
CA ALA A 7 9.73 -4.86 -6.96
C ALA A 7 9.35 -3.58 -6.21
N LYS A 8 8.31 -2.88 -6.69
CA LYS A 8 7.86 -1.61 -6.13
C LYS A 8 7.30 -1.89 -4.74
N SER A 9 8.02 -1.46 -3.72
CA SER A 9 7.52 -1.42 -2.34
C SER A 9 6.78 -0.11 -2.08
N MET A 10 5.74 -0.17 -1.26
CA MET A 10 4.90 0.96 -0.89
C MET A 10 4.81 1.04 0.64
N THR A 11 5.13 2.20 1.21
CA THR A 11 4.97 2.47 2.64
C THR A 11 3.87 3.50 2.86
N ILE A 12 2.89 3.18 3.72
CA ILE A 12 1.78 4.07 4.06
C ILE A 12 1.85 4.39 5.56
N ILE A 13 1.96 5.67 5.90
CA ILE A 13 1.96 6.15 7.29
C ILE A 13 0.56 6.66 7.64
N VAL A 14 -0.13 5.95 8.54
CA VAL A 14 -1.49 6.23 8.97
C VAL A 14 -1.44 7.01 10.29
N THR A 15 -1.38 8.34 10.18
CA THR A 15 -1.29 9.23 11.36
C THR A 15 -2.62 9.41 12.12
N LYS A 16 -3.74 8.92 11.57
CA LYS A 16 -5.09 9.08 12.12
C LYS A 16 -5.71 7.71 12.41
N GLY A 17 -5.90 7.38 13.69
CA GLY A 17 -6.37 6.06 14.14
C GLY A 17 -7.89 5.87 14.26
N THR A 18 -8.70 6.83 13.80
CA THR A 18 -10.17 6.68 13.81
C THR A 18 -10.63 5.79 12.65
N LEU A 19 -11.67 4.98 12.87
CA LEU A 19 -12.14 3.97 11.91
C LEU A 19 -12.43 4.54 10.51
N ASP A 20 -13.01 5.73 10.41
CA ASP A 20 -13.33 6.36 9.12
C ASP A 20 -12.09 6.77 8.31
N TRP A 21 -10.98 7.04 9.00
CA TRP A 21 -9.71 7.37 8.37
C TRP A 21 -8.89 6.15 8.00
N ALA A 22 -9.32 4.96 8.40
CA ALA A 22 -8.69 3.70 8.01
C ALA A 22 -9.12 3.24 6.61
N TYR A 23 -10.30 3.64 6.12
CA TYR A 23 -10.77 3.19 4.79
C TYR A 23 -9.81 3.60 3.66
N PRO A 24 -9.37 4.87 3.54
CA PRO A 24 -8.47 5.26 2.46
C PRO A 24 -7.15 4.48 2.42
N PRO A 25 -6.37 4.35 3.52
CA PRO A 25 -5.14 3.58 3.48
C PRO A 25 -5.38 2.09 3.23
N PHE A 26 -6.46 1.50 3.75
CA PHE A 26 -6.76 0.09 3.50
C PHE A 26 -7.16 -0.19 2.03
N ILE A 27 -7.95 0.67 1.40
CA ILE A 27 -8.31 0.52 -0.03
C ILE A 27 -7.06 0.57 -0.91
N LEU A 28 -6.15 1.51 -0.64
CA LEU A 28 -4.91 1.65 -1.39
C LEU A 28 -3.96 0.48 -1.14
N ALA A 29 -3.80 0.07 0.12
CA ALA A 29 -2.93 -1.05 0.50
C ALA A 29 -3.38 -2.37 -0.14
N THR A 30 -4.69 -2.67 -0.09
CA THR A 30 -5.25 -3.89 -0.67
C THR A 30 -5.12 -3.92 -2.19
N THR A 31 -5.30 -2.77 -2.85
CA THR A 31 -5.09 -2.65 -4.30
C THR A 31 -3.63 -2.84 -4.67
N ALA A 32 -2.71 -2.21 -3.94
CA ALA A 32 -1.27 -2.35 -4.18
C ALA A 32 -0.79 -3.80 -3.94
N ALA A 33 -1.27 -4.44 -2.86
CA ALA A 33 -1.00 -5.85 -2.59
C ALA A 33 -1.53 -6.77 -3.71
N ALA A 34 -2.73 -6.49 -4.24
CA ALA A 34 -3.30 -7.25 -5.36
C ALA A 34 -2.49 -7.09 -6.67
N MET A 35 -1.82 -5.94 -6.85
CA MET A 35 -0.92 -5.68 -7.98
C MET A 35 0.49 -6.25 -7.76
N GLY A 36 0.72 -6.98 -6.67
CA GLY A 36 2.01 -7.61 -6.36
C GLY A 36 3.06 -6.68 -5.75
N LEU A 37 2.65 -5.52 -5.23
CA LEU A 37 3.54 -4.62 -4.48
C LEU A 37 3.68 -5.11 -3.04
N GLU A 38 4.89 -4.96 -2.48
CA GLU A 38 5.13 -5.17 -1.05
C GLU A 38 4.68 -3.93 -0.29
N VAL A 39 3.62 -4.06 0.52
CA VAL A 39 3.01 -2.94 1.24
C VAL A 39 3.28 -3.05 2.73
N THR A 40 3.89 -2.01 3.30
CA THR A 40 4.08 -1.87 4.75
C THR A 40 3.29 -0.66 5.26
N MET A 41 2.55 -0.83 6.36
CA MET A 41 1.75 0.23 6.99
C MET A 41 2.29 0.53 8.39
N PHE A 42 2.46 1.82 8.71
CA PHE A 42 2.94 2.33 10.01
C PHE A 42 1.97 3.31 10.65
#